data_AF-A0A699RE71-F1
#
_entry.id   AF-A0A699RE71-F1
#
_cell.length_a   1.000
_cell.length_b   1.000
_cell.length_c   1.000
_cell.angle_alpha   90.00
_cell.angle_beta   90.00
_cell.angle_gamma   90.00
#
_symmetry.space_group_name_H-M   'P 1'
#
loop_
_entity.id
_entity.type
_entity.pdbx_description
1 polymer ?
#
loop_
_entity_poly.entity_id
_entity_poly.type
_entity_poly.pdbx_seq_one_letter_code
_entity_poly.pdbx_strand_id
1 'polypeptide(L)'
;MTFHLLHLELVVFILILQRSKPLRVGLHQRRQRRVFPEELPGLPPLRQVEFRIDLMSGAAPVARAPHRLAPSEMRELSVQLQELLEKG
;
A
#
# COMPACT_ATOMS: atom_id res chain seq x y z
N MET A 1 -9.34 30.44 10.39
CA MET A 1 -7.95 30.94 10.19
C MET A 1 -6.94 29.82 9.87
N THR A 2 -7.36 28.55 9.75
CA THR A 2 -6.47 27.38 9.54
C THR A 2 -6.28 27.01 8.08
N PHE A 3 -7.31 27.17 7.24
CA PHE A 3 -7.23 26.89 5.80
C PHE A 3 -6.20 27.75 5.06
N HIS A 4 -6.09 29.02 5.44
CA HIS A 4 -5.12 29.93 4.82
C HIS A 4 -3.68 29.54 5.14
N LEU A 5 -3.43 29.04 6.37
CA LEU A 5 -2.11 28.62 6.80
C LEU A 5 -1.68 27.32 6.10
N LEU A 6 -2.58 26.33 6.01
CA LEU A 6 -2.31 25.08 5.27
C LEU A 6 -2.06 25.32 3.77
N HIS A 7 -2.78 26.28 3.17
CA HIS A 7 -2.56 26.64 1.77
C HIS A 7 -1.18 27.28 1.56
N LEU A 8 -0.74 28.16 2.47
CA LEU A 8 0.60 28.76 2.44
C LEU A 8 1.69 27.70 2.65
N GLU A 9 1.53 26.78 3.60
CA GLU A 9 2.47 25.67 3.84
C GLU A 9 2.63 24.77 2.60
N LEU A 10 1.52 24.45 1.92
CA LEU A 10 1.56 23.61 0.72
C LEU A 10 2.23 24.32 -0.46
N VAL A 11 1.94 25.61 -0.66
CA VAL A 11 2.55 26.41 -1.74
C VAL A 11 4.05 26.61 -1.50
N VAL A 12 4.47 26.81 -0.26
CA VAL A 12 5.90 26.92 0.11
C VAL A 12 6.62 25.59 -0.11
N PHE A 13 6.02 24.46 0.29
CA PHE A 13 6.60 23.14 0.05
C PHE A 13 6.78 22.84 -1.44
N ILE A 14 5.77 23.16 -2.26
CA ILE A 14 5.85 22.99 -3.71
C ILE A 14 6.92 23.92 -4.31
N LEU A 15 6.98 25.18 -3.89
CA LEU A 15 7.98 26.13 -4.39
C LEU A 15 9.42 25.71 -4.01
N ILE A 16 9.62 25.14 -2.82
CA ILE A 16 10.90 24.59 -2.37
C ILE A 16 11.31 23.37 -3.20
N LEU A 17 10.36 22.47 -3.49
CA LEU A 17 10.60 21.31 -4.36
C LEU A 17 10.88 21.70 -5.81
N GLN A 18 10.26 22.78 -6.31
CA GLN A 18 10.49 23.29 -7.67
C GLN A 18 11.81 24.10 -7.79
N ARG A 19 12.44 24.47 -6.67
CA ARG A 19 13.72 25.21 -6.64
C ARG A 19 14.93 24.36 -6.25
N SER A 20 14.73 23.12 -5.81
CA SER A 20 15.81 22.19 -5.50
C SER A 20 16.28 21.48 -6.77
N LYS A 21 17.47 21.86 -7.27
CA LYS A 21 18.15 21.15 -8.37
C LYS A 21 18.38 19.68 -7.94
N PRO A 22 18.21 18.69 -8.82
CA PRO A 22 18.34 17.30 -8.42
C PRO A 22 19.78 17.03 -8.01
N LEU A 23 19.97 16.66 -6.73
CA LEU A 23 21.23 16.12 -6.23
C LEU A 23 21.60 14.94 -7.14
N ARG A 24 22.72 15.07 -7.87
CA ARG A 24 23.31 13.95 -8.62
C ARG A 24 23.81 12.93 -7.61
N VAL A 25 22.91 12.06 -7.16
CA VAL A 25 23.26 10.86 -6.41
C VAL A 25 23.85 9.87 -7.40
N GLY A 26 25.15 9.61 -7.26
CA GLY A 26 25.90 8.63 -8.02
C GLY A 26 25.27 7.23 -7.88
N LEU A 27 24.92 6.66 -9.03
CA LEU A 27 24.77 5.25 -9.36
C LEU A 27 24.79 4.21 -8.20
N HIS A 28 23.72 4.09 -7.41
CA HIS A 28 23.27 2.77 -6.94
C HIS A 28 21.78 2.69 -6.56
N GLN A 29 20.90 3.27 -7.37
CA GLN A 29 19.46 3.02 -7.25
C GLN A 29 18.81 2.87 -8.63
N ARG A 30 19.44 2.04 -9.47
CA ARG A 30 18.74 1.44 -10.61
C ARG A 30 18.01 0.22 -10.05
N ARG A 31 16.68 0.20 -10.19
CA ARG A 31 15.74 -0.94 -9.99
C ARG A 31 14.79 -0.88 -8.79
N GLN A 32 14.09 0.24 -8.60
CA GLN A 32 12.77 0.18 -7.95
C GLN A 32 11.71 0.95 -8.74
N ARG A 33 11.49 0.54 -9.99
CA ARG A 33 10.39 1.07 -10.83
C ARG A 33 9.36 -0.02 -11.21
N ARG A 34 9.45 -1.19 -10.58
CA ARG A 34 8.59 -2.37 -10.82
C ARG A 34 8.39 -3.24 -9.56
N VAL A 35 8.56 -2.68 -8.37
CA VAL A 35 8.42 -3.47 -7.12
C VAL A 35 6.95 -3.72 -6.78
N PHE A 36 6.08 -2.77 -7.15
CA PHE A 36 4.63 -2.92 -7.04
C PHE A 36 4.04 -2.79 -8.43
N PRO A 37 3.47 -3.85 -9.01
CA PRO A 37 2.76 -3.76 -10.28
C PRO A 37 1.44 -3.00 -10.07
N GLU A 38 1.04 -2.20 -11.07
CA GLU A 38 -0.24 -1.46 -11.09
C GLU A 38 -1.46 -2.40 -10.99
N GLU A 39 -1.25 -3.66 -11.38
CA GLU A 39 -2.23 -4.73 -11.30
C GLU A 39 -1.60 -5.91 -10.53
N LEU A 40 -2.37 -6.49 -9.60
CA LEU A 40 -1.94 -7.68 -8.89
C LEU A 40 -1.64 -8.80 -9.89
N PRO A 41 -0.46 -9.47 -9.82
CA PRO A 41 -0.28 -10.71 -10.55
C PRO A 41 -1.37 -11.67 -10.05
N GLY A 42 -2.05 -12.36 -10.97
CA GLY A 42 -3.06 -13.35 -10.59
C GLY A 42 -2.50 -14.42 -9.66
N LEU A 43 -3.38 -15.33 -9.24
CA LEU A 43 -3.06 -16.48 -8.41
C LEU A 43 -1.65 -17.03 -8.72
N PRO A 44 -0.72 -17.06 -7.73
CA PRO A 44 0.62 -17.58 -8.00
C PRO A 44 0.49 -18.97 -8.63
N PRO A 45 1.31 -19.30 -9.64
CA PRO A 45 1.30 -20.64 -10.24
C PRO A 45 1.34 -21.68 -9.13
N LEU A 46 0.60 -22.79 -9.29
CA LEU A 46 0.58 -23.88 -8.32
C LEU A 46 2.03 -24.23 -7.95
N ARG A 47 2.47 -23.77 -6.78
CA ARG A 47 3.85 -23.95 -6.37
C ARG A 47 3.96 -25.42 -5.97
N GLN A 48 5.03 -26.08 -6.42
CA GLN A 48 5.33 -27.46 -5.99
C GLN A 48 5.51 -27.55 -4.47
N VAL A 49 5.77 -26.42 -3.81
CA VAL A 49 5.88 -26.29 -2.36
C VAL A 49 4.59 -25.70 -1.80
N GLU A 50 3.90 -26.48 -0.96
CA GLU A 50 2.80 -26.01 -0.12
C GLU A 50 3.35 -25.10 0.98
N PHE A 51 2.80 -23.89 1.11
CA PHE A 51 3.12 -23.03 2.25
C PHE A 51 2.36 -23.54 3.47
N ARG A 52 3.08 -24.13 4.43
CA ARG A 52 2.54 -24.50 5.72
C ARG A 52 2.71 -23.36 6.71
N ILE A 53 1.63 -23.04 7.43
CA ILE A 53 1.68 -22.12 8.56
C ILE A 53 1.70 -22.99 9.82
N ASP A 54 2.90 -23.19 10.37
CA ASP A 54 3.06 -23.93 11.62
C ASP A 54 2.72 -23.01 12.80
N LEU A 55 1.81 -23.46 13.65
CA LEU A 55 1.52 -22.79 14.91
C LEU A 55 2.50 -23.27 15.98
N MET A 56 3.06 -22.33 16.76
CA MET A 56 3.80 -22.71 17.96
C MET A 56 2.87 -23.45 18.92
N SER A 57 3.37 -24.50 19.58
CA SER A 57 2.60 -25.26 20.58
C SER A 57 2.05 -24.30 21.64
N GLY A 58 0.72 -24.26 21.78
CA GLY A 58 0.02 -23.35 22.70
C GLY A 58 -0.43 -22.02 22.10
N ALA A 59 -0.18 -21.75 20.82
CA ALA A 59 -0.75 -20.60 20.13
C ALA A 59 -2.26 -20.76 19.94
N ALA A 60 -3.03 -19.86 20.53
CA ALA A 60 -4.48 -19.79 20.35
C ALA A 60 -4.83 -18.90 19.13
N PRO A 61 -5.88 -19.23 18.37
CA PRO A 61 -6.41 -18.31 17.36
C PRO A 61 -6.82 -16.98 17.99
N VAL A 62 -6.47 -15.88 17.32
CA VAL A 62 -6.86 -14.53 17.76
C VAL A 62 -8.01 -14.06 16.90
N ALA A 63 -9.19 -13.92 17.50
CA ALA A 63 -10.33 -13.25 16.88
C ALA A 63 -10.43 -11.81 17.39
N ARG A 64 -10.45 -10.83 16.48
CA ARG A 64 -10.70 -9.42 16.80
C ARG A 64 -11.88 -8.92 16.00
N ALA A 65 -12.66 -8.03 16.59
CA ALA A 65 -13.73 -7.36 15.86
C ALA A 65 -13.15 -6.54 14.69
N PRO A 66 -13.82 -6.49 13.53
CA PRO A 66 -13.44 -5.60 12.45
C PRO A 66 -13.37 -4.15 12.92
N HIS A 67 -12.48 -3.36 12.32
CA HIS A 67 -12.41 -1.94 12.60
C HIS A 67 -13.67 -1.24 12.08
N ARG A 68 -14.11 -0.18 12.77
CA ARG A 68 -15.21 0.66 12.27
C ARG A 68 -14.66 1.54 11.15
N LEU A 69 -15.26 1.42 9.97
CA LEU A 69 -14.90 2.18 8.78
C LEU A 69 -16.07 3.04 8.34
N ALA A 70 -15.79 4.14 7.66
CA ALA A 70 -16.84 4.96 7.06
C ALA A 70 -17.54 4.18 5.93
N PRO A 71 -18.80 4.51 5.59
CA PRO A 71 -19.52 3.83 4.51
C PRO A 71 -18.79 3.85 3.15
N SER A 72 -18.03 4.91 2.86
CA SER A 72 -17.22 5.02 1.64
C SER A 72 -16.05 4.02 1.61
N GLU A 73 -15.35 3.89 2.73
CA GLU A 73 -14.22 2.96 2.87
C GLU A 73 -14.70 1.51 2.82
N MET A 74 -15.83 1.20 3.46
CA MET A 74 -16.46 -0.13 3.38
C MET A 74 -16.83 -0.51 1.94
N ARG A 75 -17.35 0.45 1.16
CA ARG A 75 -17.69 0.23 -0.24
C ARG A 75 -16.44 -0.03 -1.08
N GLU A 76 -15.39 0.75 -0.88
CA GLU A 76 -14.12 0.58 -1.58
C GLU A 76 -13.49 -0.79 -1.28
N LEU A 77 -13.42 -1.18 0.00
CA LEU A 77 -12.95 -2.50 0.40
C LEU A 77 -13.78 -3.63 -0.21
N SER A 78 -15.09 -3.47 -0.30
CA SER A 78 -15.95 -4.50 -0.90
C SER A 78 -15.65 -4.70 -2.39
N VAL A 79 -15.38 -3.61 -3.12
CA VAL A 79 -14.98 -3.69 -4.54
C VAL A 79 -13.61 -4.37 -4.66
N GLN A 80 -12.63 -3.98 -3.84
CA GLN A 80 -11.30 -4.59 -3.85
C GLN A 80 -11.35 -6.10 -3.53
N LEU A 81 -12.18 -6.51 -2.56
CA LEU A 81 -12.38 -7.92 -2.24
C LEU A 81 -13.01 -8.69 -3.41
N GLN A 82 -13.97 -8.10 -4.11
CA GLN A 82 -14.58 -8.71 -5.29
C GLN A 82 -13.53 -8.90 -6.42
N GLU A 83 -12.73 -7.89 -6.70
CA GLU A 83 -11.64 -7.97 -7.69
C GLU A 83 -10.61 -9.04 -7.32
N LEU A 84 -10.31 -9.20 -6.03
CA LEU A 84 -9.40 -10.24 -5.54
C LEU A 84 -9.97 -11.65 -5.71
N LEU A 85 -11.25 -11.85 -5.40
CA LEU A 85 -11.92 -13.14 -5.55
C LEU A 85 -11.99 -13.59 -7.02
N GLU A 86 -12.12 -12.66 -7.95
CA GLU A 86 -12.11 -12.92 -9.38
C GLU A 86 -10.72 -13.29 -9.92
N LYS A 87 -9.65 -12.81 -9.27
CA LYS A 87 -8.26 -13.10 -9.64
C LYS A 87 -7.76 -14.44 -9.12
N GLY A 88 -8.42 -14.96 -8.08
CA GLY A 88 -8.18 -16.27 -7.47
C GLY A 88 -6.92 -16.31 -6.64
#